data_AF-A0A2A6BYT9-F1
#
_entry.id   AF-A0A2A6BYT9-F1
#
_cell.length_a   1.000
_cell.length_b   1.000
_cell.length_c   1.000
_cell.angle_alpha   90.00
_cell.angle_beta   90.00
_cell.angle_gamma   90.00
#
_symmetry.space_group_name_H-M   'P 1'
#
loop_
_entity.id
_entity.type
_entity.pdbx_description
1 polymer ?
#
loop_
_entity_poly.entity_id
_entity_poly.type
_entity_poly.pdbx_seq_one_letter_code
_entity_poly.pdbx_strand_id
1 'polypeptide(L)'
;MNHIEGREGQSVYHSFIRTQFTLSTMLLPLLFLILPLISTQLQTRSCMTCASEGLRSRWFLTGLPTSSIIDSQFTSDCDGGISNSIQREPCSGPCYTYMFDDPDSRGDTPTVLFVRGCHDQMVGVVSDRLTSGGTQNGVFCEYDSSYSRPDSRGKIVSSKTLVEFCGTQEDACNKRSRFPSTSGVNDICTGSQYNNTLNGSPLYCYECSKNDWNCNENRCYKKYCGKSVVSMGNSYSIRKTCSNVNLLGLDNSCAYTDIVDTAGDISLNMKYTMCMCKDKQYCNSSPSFSSIFILLLSTLFSLQSTTLFIFNH
;
A
#
# COMPACT_ATOMS: atom_id res chain seq x y z
N MET A 1 -45.44 72.18 21.90
CA MET A 1 -46.23 72.17 20.64
C MET A 1 -45.32 72.69 19.54
N ASN A 2 -45.11 71.85 18.52
CA ASN A 2 -44.43 72.09 17.23
C ASN A 2 -42.89 72.28 17.29
N HIS A 3 -42.06 71.28 16.94
CA HIS A 3 -41.69 70.70 15.62
C HIS A 3 -40.95 71.68 14.68
N ILE A 4 -39.78 71.21 14.18
CA ILE A 4 -39.07 71.43 12.89
C ILE A 4 -37.58 71.11 13.19
N GLU A 5 -37.07 69.88 13.05
CA GLU A 5 -36.65 69.15 11.83
C GLU A 5 -35.70 69.89 10.86
N GLY A 6 -34.51 69.31 10.69
CA GLY A 6 -34.04 68.92 9.36
C GLY A 6 -32.86 69.69 8.76
N ARG A 7 -31.64 69.16 8.93
CA ARG A 7 -30.58 69.11 7.88
C ARG A 7 -29.30 68.52 8.47
N GLU A 8 -29.03 67.24 8.20
CA GLU A 8 -27.69 66.62 8.20
C GLU A 8 -27.83 65.13 7.86
N GLY A 9 -28.02 64.79 6.58
CA GLY A 9 -28.30 63.40 6.21
C GLY A 9 -27.98 62.97 4.78
N GLN A 10 -27.35 63.83 3.96
CA GLN A 10 -27.12 63.51 2.55
C GLN A 10 -25.64 63.37 2.13
N SER A 11 -24.67 63.68 3.00
CA SER A 11 -23.26 63.69 2.57
C SER A 11 -22.49 62.38 2.82
N VAL A 12 -22.98 61.48 3.68
CA VAL A 12 -22.20 60.29 4.10
C VAL A 12 -22.46 59.06 3.22
N TYR A 13 -23.65 58.95 2.64
CA TYR A 13 -24.04 57.79 1.82
C TYR A 13 -23.32 57.71 0.47
N HIS A 14 -23.02 58.85 -0.16
CA HIS A 14 -22.33 58.85 -1.46
C HIS A 14 -20.84 58.49 -1.38
N SER A 15 -20.19 58.76 -0.23
CA SER A 15 -18.78 58.41 -0.05
C SER A 15 -18.59 56.92 0.25
N PHE A 16 -19.50 56.29 1.01
CA PHE A 16 -19.36 54.89 1.41
C PHE A 16 -19.64 53.91 0.26
N ILE A 17 -20.57 54.25 -0.64
CA ILE A 17 -20.90 53.43 -1.82
C ILE A 17 -19.76 53.47 -2.85
N ARG A 18 -19.04 54.60 -2.95
CA ARG A 18 -17.93 54.75 -3.91
C ARG A 18 -16.70 53.93 -3.55
N THR A 19 -16.37 53.79 -2.26
CA THR A 19 -15.21 52.99 -1.79
C THR A 19 -15.47 51.48 -1.85
N GLN A 20 -16.70 51.03 -1.62
CA GLN A 20 -17.07 49.61 -1.74
C GLN A 20 -17.01 49.11 -3.19
N PHE A 21 -17.40 49.95 -4.15
CA PHE A 21 -17.35 49.59 -5.57
C PHE A 21 -15.92 49.50 -6.14
N THR A 22 -14.96 50.26 -5.61
CA THR A 22 -13.56 50.23 -6.06
C THR A 22 -12.76 49.06 -5.50
N LEU A 23 -13.08 48.56 -4.30
CA LEU A 23 -12.39 47.39 -3.75
C LEU A 23 -12.81 46.10 -4.48
N SER A 24 -14.10 45.94 -4.77
CA SER A 24 -14.61 44.73 -5.41
C SER A 24 -14.21 44.59 -6.89
N THR A 25 -13.95 45.70 -7.58
CA THR A 25 -13.51 45.72 -8.99
C THR A 25 -12.00 45.49 -9.15
N MET A 26 -11.19 45.73 -8.10
CA MET A 26 -9.75 45.45 -8.09
C MET A 26 -9.43 44.01 -7.64
N LEU A 27 -10.29 43.40 -6.81
CA LEU A 27 -10.12 42.01 -6.33
C LEU A 27 -10.41 40.95 -7.42
N LEU A 28 -11.35 41.21 -8.32
CA LEU A 28 -11.72 40.28 -9.40
C LEU A 28 -10.58 40.02 -10.41
N PRO A 29 -9.90 41.05 -10.97
CA PRO A 29 -8.77 40.82 -11.88
C PRO A 29 -7.54 40.25 -11.15
N LEU A 30 -7.37 40.53 -9.85
CA LEU A 30 -6.32 39.91 -9.03
C LEU A 30 -6.59 38.40 -8.87
N LEU A 31 -7.84 37.98 -8.63
CA LEU A 31 -8.22 36.56 -8.58
C LEU A 31 -7.91 35.85 -9.91
N PHE A 32 -8.22 36.48 -11.05
CA PHE A 32 -7.91 35.95 -12.39
C PHE A 32 -6.40 35.92 -12.70
N LEU A 33 -5.58 36.78 -12.06
CA LEU A 33 -4.13 36.75 -12.16
C LEU A 33 -3.48 35.67 -11.27
N ILE A 34 -4.11 35.28 -10.16
CA ILE A 34 -3.61 34.23 -9.24
C ILE A 34 -4.11 32.82 -9.66
N LEU A 35 -5.28 32.72 -10.31
CA LEU A 35 -5.83 31.45 -10.82
C LEU A 35 -4.88 30.65 -11.75
N PRO A 36 -4.11 31.25 -12.68
CA PRO A 36 -3.14 30.49 -13.48
C PRO A 36 -1.86 30.11 -12.71
N LEU A 37 -1.58 30.73 -11.55
CA LEU A 37 -0.43 30.36 -10.69
C LEU A 37 -0.71 29.12 -9.83
N ILE A 38 -1.98 28.71 -9.68
CA ILE A 38 -2.39 27.46 -9.00
C ILE A 38 -2.58 26.32 -10.02
N SER A 39 -2.15 26.50 -11.28
CA SER A 39 -1.89 25.36 -12.16
C SER A 39 -0.54 24.75 -11.79
N THR A 40 -0.40 24.25 -10.56
CA THR A 40 0.59 23.21 -10.29
C THR A 40 0.21 22.06 -11.22
N GLN A 41 0.98 21.85 -12.28
CA GLN A 41 0.87 20.61 -13.05
C GLN A 41 1.04 19.48 -12.05
N LEU A 42 -0.07 18.84 -11.68
CA LEU A 42 -0.03 17.58 -10.98
C LEU A 42 0.66 16.64 -11.97
N GLN A 43 1.96 16.42 -11.79
CA GLN A 43 2.75 15.63 -12.71
C GLN A 43 2.30 14.18 -12.53
N THR A 44 1.23 13.81 -13.22
CA THR A 44 0.69 12.45 -13.23
C THR A 44 1.67 11.60 -14.00
N ARG A 45 2.54 10.91 -13.26
CA ARG A 45 3.45 9.91 -13.81
C ARG A 45 2.65 8.79 -14.43
N SER A 46 3.07 8.25 -15.56
CA SER A 46 2.40 7.10 -16.17
C SER A 46 3.16 5.81 -15.90
N CYS A 47 2.48 4.74 -15.49
CA CYS A 47 3.09 3.44 -15.22
C CYS A 47 2.58 2.39 -16.20
N MET A 48 3.41 1.39 -16.51
CA MET A 48 2.92 0.21 -17.24
C MET A 48 1.98 -0.59 -16.35
N THR A 49 0.78 -0.89 -16.85
CA THR A 49 -0.21 -1.72 -16.15
C THR A 49 -0.41 -3.02 -16.91
N CYS A 50 0.02 -4.13 -16.32
CA CYS A 50 -0.16 -5.47 -16.88
C CYS A 50 -0.02 -6.57 -15.83
N ALA A 51 -0.52 -7.76 -16.16
CA ALA A 51 -0.22 -8.99 -15.46
C ALA A 51 0.12 -10.11 -16.44
N SER A 52 0.97 -11.06 -16.03
CA SER A 52 1.23 -12.26 -16.83
C SER A 52 -0.05 -13.04 -17.08
N GLU A 53 -0.26 -13.52 -18.31
CA GLU A 53 -1.46 -14.29 -18.70
C GLU A 53 -1.74 -15.48 -17.77
N GLY A 54 -0.70 -16.18 -17.31
CA GLY A 54 -0.81 -17.29 -16.38
C GLY A 54 -1.43 -16.96 -15.01
N LEU A 55 -1.64 -15.67 -14.69
CA LEU A 55 -2.30 -15.21 -13.47
C LEU A 55 -3.82 -15.02 -13.63
N ARG A 56 -4.38 -15.05 -14.86
CA ARG A 56 -5.79 -14.76 -15.11
C ARG A 56 -6.73 -15.63 -14.25
N SER A 57 -6.47 -16.94 -14.20
CA SER A 57 -7.23 -17.89 -13.38
C SER A 57 -6.58 -18.21 -12.03
N ARG A 58 -5.48 -17.52 -11.70
CA ARG A 58 -4.64 -17.80 -10.52
C ARG A 58 -4.26 -16.53 -9.78
N TRP A 59 -5.11 -15.50 -9.83
CA TRP A 59 -4.81 -14.19 -9.24
C TRP A 59 -4.55 -14.29 -7.73
N PHE A 60 -5.19 -15.25 -7.05
CA PHE A 60 -4.98 -15.55 -5.63
C PHE A 60 -3.51 -15.82 -5.27
N LEU A 61 -2.67 -16.25 -6.23
CA LEU A 61 -1.24 -16.44 -6.00
C LEU A 61 -0.52 -15.13 -5.66
N THR A 62 -1.04 -13.98 -6.10
CA THR A 62 -0.43 -12.66 -5.89
C THR A 62 -0.66 -12.11 -4.48
N GLY A 63 -1.79 -12.46 -3.86
CA GLY A 63 -2.27 -11.83 -2.62
C GLY A 63 -2.73 -10.37 -2.79
N LEU A 64 -2.89 -9.89 -4.03
CA LEU A 64 -3.35 -8.54 -4.36
C LEU A 64 -4.89 -8.51 -4.54
N PRO A 65 -5.55 -7.35 -4.38
CA PRO A 65 -6.97 -7.19 -4.68
C PRO A 65 -7.29 -7.60 -6.13
N THR A 66 -8.43 -8.23 -6.36
CA THR A 66 -8.88 -8.58 -7.73
C THR A 66 -9.24 -7.35 -8.56
N SER A 67 -9.60 -6.24 -7.91
CA SER A 67 -9.90 -4.96 -8.56
C SER A 67 -8.67 -4.24 -9.10
N SER A 68 -7.46 -4.72 -8.82
CA SER A 68 -6.21 -4.05 -9.20
C SER A 68 -5.85 -4.20 -10.68
N ILE A 69 -6.47 -5.14 -11.38
CA ILE A 69 -6.20 -5.45 -12.78
C ILE A 69 -7.53 -5.77 -13.48
N ILE A 70 -7.68 -5.37 -14.74
CA ILE A 70 -8.83 -5.76 -15.58
C ILE A 70 -8.44 -6.85 -16.58
N ASP A 71 -9.44 -7.55 -17.11
CA ASP A 71 -9.21 -8.71 -18.00
C ASP A 71 -8.35 -8.41 -19.23
N SER A 72 -8.40 -7.19 -19.77
CA SER A 72 -7.59 -6.78 -20.94
C SER A 72 -6.12 -6.52 -20.62
N GLN A 73 -5.74 -6.46 -19.35
CA GLN A 73 -4.36 -6.18 -18.91
C GLN A 73 -3.54 -7.46 -18.66
N PHE A 74 -4.17 -8.63 -18.71
CA PHE A 74 -3.45 -9.91 -18.74
C PHE A 74 -2.88 -10.15 -20.14
N THR A 75 -1.56 -10.28 -20.24
CA THR A 75 -0.84 -10.38 -21.52
C THR A 75 0.40 -11.27 -21.39
N SER A 76 0.81 -11.87 -22.51
CA SER A 76 2.09 -12.56 -22.64
C SER A 76 3.28 -11.62 -22.52
N ASP A 77 3.11 -10.34 -22.87
CA ASP A 77 4.21 -9.37 -23.00
C ASP A 77 4.59 -8.71 -21.67
N CYS A 78 3.96 -9.09 -20.54
CA CYS A 78 4.16 -8.42 -19.26
C CYS A 78 5.54 -8.69 -18.63
N ASP A 79 6.26 -9.70 -19.14
CA ASP A 79 7.66 -9.99 -18.82
C ASP A 79 8.65 -9.12 -19.62
N GLY A 80 8.21 -8.65 -20.80
CA GLY A 80 8.91 -7.71 -21.65
C GLY A 80 9.21 -6.39 -20.92
N GLY A 81 10.25 -5.70 -21.37
CA GLY A 81 10.53 -4.34 -20.91
C GLY A 81 9.46 -3.34 -21.40
N ILE A 82 9.87 -2.14 -21.80
CA ILE A 82 8.95 -1.18 -22.41
C ILE A 82 8.49 -1.73 -23.77
N SER A 83 7.28 -2.27 -23.82
CA SER A 83 6.58 -2.60 -25.06
C SER A 83 5.48 -1.56 -25.32
N ASN A 84 5.29 -1.19 -26.59
CA ASN A 84 4.18 -0.34 -27.00
C ASN A 84 2.82 -1.05 -26.88
N SER A 85 2.81 -2.38 -26.71
CA SER A 85 1.59 -3.18 -26.50
C SER A 85 1.04 -3.08 -25.05
N ILE A 86 1.85 -2.62 -24.09
CA ILE A 86 1.45 -2.55 -22.69
C ILE A 86 0.75 -1.22 -22.40
N GLN A 87 -0.45 -1.30 -21.81
CA GLN A 87 -1.21 -0.13 -21.40
C GLN A 87 -0.44 0.69 -20.36
N ARG A 88 -0.60 2.01 -20.43
CA ARG A 88 -0.01 2.93 -19.48
C ARG A 88 -1.09 3.77 -18.82
N GLU A 89 -1.03 3.89 -17.51
CA GLU A 89 -2.05 4.57 -16.72
C GLU A 89 -1.42 5.65 -15.85
N PRO A 90 -2.08 6.81 -15.68
CA PRO A 90 -1.60 7.86 -14.79
C PRO A 90 -1.76 7.43 -13.32
N CYS A 91 -0.73 7.63 -12.52
CA CYS A 91 -0.69 7.21 -11.11
C CYS A 91 -0.47 8.41 -10.18
N SER A 92 -1.13 8.35 -9.02
CA SER A 92 -0.87 9.29 -7.92
C SER A 92 0.35 8.85 -7.09
N GLY A 93 0.56 7.53 -6.98
CA GLY A 93 1.69 6.90 -6.30
C GLY A 93 2.83 6.45 -7.22
N PRO A 94 3.84 5.76 -6.68
CA PRO A 94 4.92 5.17 -7.48
C PRO A 94 4.43 4.07 -8.42
N CYS A 95 5.17 3.82 -9.49
CA CYS A 95 4.98 2.63 -10.29
C CYS A 95 5.45 1.39 -9.51
N TYR A 96 4.72 0.31 -9.70
CA TYR A 96 4.89 -0.97 -9.03
C TYR A 96 5.39 -2.02 -10.02
N THR A 97 6.41 -2.78 -9.62
CA THR A 97 6.78 -4.06 -10.24
C THR A 97 6.75 -5.13 -9.16
N TYR A 98 5.97 -6.18 -9.38
CA TYR A 98 6.00 -7.40 -8.59
C TYR A 98 6.27 -8.58 -9.51
N MET A 99 7.31 -9.35 -9.19
CA MET A 99 7.63 -10.54 -9.95
C MET A 99 8.02 -11.69 -9.03
N PHE A 100 7.66 -12.91 -9.44
CA PHE A 100 7.92 -14.10 -8.66
C PHE A 100 7.99 -15.36 -9.51
N ASP A 101 8.74 -16.36 -9.04
CA ASP A 101 8.71 -17.70 -9.63
C ASP A 101 7.31 -18.31 -9.45
N ASP A 102 6.72 -18.83 -10.54
CA ASP A 102 5.45 -19.55 -10.53
C ASP A 102 5.55 -20.76 -9.58
N PRO A 103 4.81 -20.77 -8.45
CA PRO A 103 4.89 -21.85 -7.46
C PRO A 103 4.36 -23.19 -7.99
N ASP A 104 3.63 -23.19 -9.10
CA ASP A 104 3.12 -24.39 -9.76
C ASP A 104 4.05 -24.92 -10.87
N SER A 105 5.15 -24.21 -11.18
CA SER A 105 6.07 -24.63 -12.24
C SER A 105 6.66 -26.01 -11.94
N ARG A 106 6.69 -26.88 -12.96
CA ARG A 106 7.17 -28.28 -12.84
C ARG A 106 8.54 -28.53 -13.50
N GLY A 107 9.24 -27.49 -13.94
CA GLY A 107 10.56 -27.59 -14.57
C GLY A 107 11.70 -27.07 -13.69
N ASP A 108 12.95 -27.34 -14.11
CA ASP A 108 14.18 -26.90 -13.42
C ASP A 108 14.34 -25.37 -13.39
N THR A 109 13.71 -24.67 -14.33
CA THR A 109 13.62 -23.21 -14.36
C THR A 109 12.16 -22.79 -14.16
N PRO A 110 11.82 -22.21 -13.00
CA PRO A 110 10.48 -21.69 -12.79
C PRO A 110 10.15 -20.60 -13.81
N THR A 111 8.92 -20.64 -14.34
CA THR A 111 8.39 -19.52 -15.13
C THR A 111 8.24 -18.33 -14.19
N VAL A 112 8.64 -17.13 -14.62
CA VAL A 112 8.49 -15.92 -13.81
C VAL A 112 7.17 -15.23 -14.16
N LEU A 113 6.36 -14.93 -13.16
CA LEU A 113 5.12 -14.19 -13.29
C LEU A 113 5.33 -12.74 -12.87
N PHE A 114 4.66 -11.82 -13.56
CA PHE A 114 4.80 -10.38 -13.40
C PHE A 114 3.43 -9.73 -13.14
N VAL A 115 3.44 -8.72 -12.28
CA VAL A 115 2.35 -7.77 -12.06
C VAL A 115 2.94 -6.36 -12.02
N ARG A 116 2.38 -5.45 -12.81
CA ARG A 116 2.84 -4.07 -12.97
C ARG A 116 1.67 -3.11 -12.94
N GLY A 117 1.83 -1.94 -12.35
CA GLY A 117 0.81 -0.88 -12.38
C GLY A 117 1.11 0.25 -11.41
N CYS A 118 0.07 1.01 -11.04
CA CYS A 118 0.16 2.00 -9.97
C CYS A 118 0.15 1.32 -8.60
N HIS A 119 1.06 1.69 -7.70
CA HIS A 119 1.16 1.08 -6.37
C HIS A 119 -0.13 1.19 -5.55
N ASP A 120 -0.73 2.38 -5.53
CA ASP A 120 -1.97 2.69 -4.81
C ASP A 120 -3.15 1.84 -5.27
N GLN A 121 -3.22 1.50 -6.57
CA GLN A 121 -4.23 0.59 -7.10
C GLN A 121 -3.92 -0.88 -6.79
N MET A 122 -2.63 -1.26 -6.79
CA MET A 122 -2.19 -2.63 -6.61
C MET A 122 -2.31 -3.13 -5.16
N VAL A 123 -2.05 -2.26 -4.17
CA VAL A 123 -2.06 -2.68 -2.75
C VAL A 123 -3.04 -1.90 -1.88
N GLY A 124 -3.74 -0.90 -2.43
CA GLY A 124 -4.71 -0.09 -1.68
C GLY A 124 -4.09 0.88 -0.67
N VAL A 125 -2.76 1.04 -0.70
CA VAL A 125 -2.00 1.95 0.16
C VAL A 125 -0.96 2.71 -0.67
N VAL A 126 -0.59 3.92 -0.25
CA VAL A 126 0.44 4.72 -0.92
C VAL A 126 1.77 4.49 -0.19
N SER A 127 2.75 3.92 -0.88
CA SER A 127 4.10 3.73 -0.35
C SER A 127 4.82 5.07 -0.21
N ASP A 128 5.50 5.27 0.91
CA ASP A 128 6.36 6.42 1.19
C ASP A 128 7.84 6.14 0.85
N ARG A 129 8.16 4.96 0.29
CA ARG A 129 9.54 4.48 0.11
C ARG A 129 10.39 5.35 -0.79
N LEU A 130 9.75 6.03 -1.74
CA LEU A 130 10.46 6.96 -2.60
C LEU A 130 10.91 8.24 -1.89
N THR A 131 10.35 8.52 -0.72
CA THR A 131 10.63 9.72 0.09
C THR A 131 11.38 9.42 1.38
N SER A 132 11.34 8.18 1.89
CA SER A 132 11.86 7.81 3.22
C SER A 132 13.34 7.38 3.28
N GLY A 133 14.17 7.80 2.32
CA GLY A 133 15.64 7.67 2.40
C GLY A 133 16.23 6.29 2.09
N GLY A 134 15.45 5.38 1.49
CA GLY A 134 15.90 4.03 1.08
C GLY A 134 16.07 3.85 -0.43
N THR A 135 15.93 4.92 -1.22
CA THR A 135 16.02 4.85 -2.69
C THR A 135 17.43 5.11 -3.20
N GLN A 136 17.86 4.30 -4.15
CA GLN A 136 18.98 4.63 -5.02
C GLN A 136 18.41 5.01 -6.40
N ASN A 137 18.79 6.17 -6.93
CA ASN A 137 18.32 6.67 -8.23
C ASN A 137 16.79 6.71 -8.40
N GLY A 138 16.05 6.98 -7.32
CA GLY A 138 14.58 7.05 -7.38
C GLY A 138 13.88 5.69 -7.50
N VAL A 139 14.61 4.61 -7.21
CA VAL A 139 14.11 3.24 -7.19
C VAL A 139 14.28 2.66 -5.79
N PHE A 140 13.23 2.03 -5.28
CA PHE A 140 13.25 1.17 -4.11
C PHE A 140 13.05 -0.26 -4.57
N CYS A 141 13.86 -1.20 -4.08
CA CYS A 141 13.73 -2.60 -4.45
C CYS A 141 14.03 -3.54 -3.30
N GLU A 142 13.26 -4.61 -3.21
CA GLU A 142 13.45 -5.70 -2.27
C GLU A 142 13.39 -7.03 -3.00
N TYR A 143 14.24 -7.97 -2.57
CA TYR A 143 14.34 -9.29 -3.17
C TYR A 143 14.44 -10.37 -2.09
N ASP A 144 13.71 -11.45 -2.29
CA ASP A 144 13.73 -12.63 -1.44
C ASP A 144 13.91 -13.87 -2.32
N SER A 145 15.07 -14.53 -2.21
CA SER A 145 15.39 -15.73 -2.99
C SER A 145 14.67 -16.99 -2.51
N SER A 146 14.08 -16.95 -1.31
CA SER A 146 13.38 -18.06 -0.68
C SER A 146 12.05 -17.62 -0.06
N TYR A 147 11.30 -16.82 -0.81
CA TYR A 147 9.98 -16.38 -0.41
C TYR A 147 9.03 -17.58 -0.30
N SER A 148 8.52 -17.80 0.91
CA SER A 148 7.58 -18.86 1.20
C SER A 148 6.20 -18.47 0.65
N ARG A 149 5.58 -19.29 -0.20
CA ARG A 149 4.21 -19.06 -0.70
C ARG A 149 3.44 -20.35 -0.96
N PRO A 150 2.09 -20.33 -0.93
CA PRO A 150 1.30 -21.48 -1.35
C PRO A 150 1.33 -21.64 -2.88
N ASP A 151 1.37 -22.89 -3.33
CA ASP A 151 1.02 -23.29 -4.70
C ASP A 151 -0.51 -23.39 -4.86
N SER A 152 -0.99 -23.72 -6.06
CA SER A 152 -2.44 -23.85 -6.33
C SER A 152 -3.13 -24.99 -5.56
N ARG A 153 -2.36 -25.87 -4.91
CA ARG A 153 -2.85 -26.96 -4.05
C ARG A 153 -2.76 -26.60 -2.56
N GLY A 154 -2.34 -25.38 -2.22
CA GLY A 154 -2.12 -24.94 -0.84
C GLY A 154 -0.86 -25.51 -0.19
N LYS A 155 0.04 -26.16 -0.94
CA LYS A 155 1.35 -26.60 -0.44
C LYS A 155 2.29 -25.39 -0.41
N ILE A 156 2.98 -25.20 0.71
CA ILE A 156 3.98 -24.15 0.83
C ILE A 156 5.25 -24.56 0.07
N VAL A 157 5.68 -23.68 -0.83
CA VAL A 157 6.91 -23.81 -1.64
C VAL A 157 7.78 -22.56 -1.50
N SER A 158 9.07 -22.72 -1.78
CA SER A 158 10.03 -21.61 -1.84
C SER A 158 10.09 -21.09 -3.26
N SER A 159 10.02 -19.77 -3.43
CA SER A 159 10.05 -19.08 -4.72
C SER A 159 10.95 -17.86 -4.64
N LYS A 160 11.57 -17.45 -5.74
CA LYS A 160 12.14 -16.10 -5.82
C LYS A 160 11.02 -15.09 -5.91
N THR A 161 11.19 -13.94 -5.26
CA THR A 161 10.21 -12.86 -5.29
C THR A 161 10.94 -11.52 -5.21
N LEU A 162 10.45 -10.55 -5.97
CA LEU A 162 10.96 -9.18 -6.00
C LEU A 162 9.81 -8.18 -6.04
N VAL A 163 9.96 -7.11 -5.29
CA VAL A 163 9.11 -5.91 -5.39
C VAL A 163 9.99 -4.71 -5.64
N GLU A 164 9.58 -3.88 -6.58
CA GLU A 164 10.23 -2.63 -6.92
C GLU A 164 9.20 -1.50 -7.01
N PHE A 165 9.55 -0.35 -6.44
CA PHE A 165 8.84 0.92 -6.62
C PHE A 165 9.74 1.91 -7.32
N CYS A 166 9.21 2.65 -8.27
CA CYS A 166 9.94 3.72 -8.96
C CYS A 166 9.00 4.89 -9.29
N GLY A 167 9.56 6.04 -9.65
CA GLY A 167 8.74 7.13 -10.21
C GLY A 167 9.13 8.53 -9.76
N THR A 168 10.41 8.79 -9.50
CA THR A 168 10.81 10.18 -9.21
C THR A 168 10.88 11.04 -10.47
N GLN A 169 11.18 10.50 -11.67
CA GLN A 169 11.37 11.32 -12.89
C GLN A 169 11.09 10.62 -14.24
N GLU A 170 10.69 9.35 -14.29
CA GLU A 170 10.57 8.58 -15.55
C GLU A 170 9.17 7.94 -15.69
N ASP A 171 8.52 8.16 -16.84
CA ASP A 171 7.32 7.43 -17.25
C ASP A 171 7.65 5.98 -17.58
N ALA A 172 6.76 5.05 -17.20
CA ALA A 172 6.92 3.61 -17.41
C ALA A 172 8.23 3.05 -16.83
N CYS A 173 8.67 3.60 -15.68
CA CYS A 173 9.91 3.19 -15.03
C CYS A 173 9.89 1.74 -14.50
N ASN A 174 8.71 1.14 -14.33
CA ASN A 174 8.50 -0.21 -13.79
C ASN A 174 8.81 -1.30 -14.84
N LYS A 175 10.02 -1.24 -15.41
CA LYS A 175 10.46 -1.99 -16.60
C LYS A 175 11.34 -3.20 -16.31
N ARG A 176 11.57 -3.55 -15.04
CA ARG A 176 12.41 -4.69 -14.67
C ARG A 176 11.85 -5.99 -15.25
N SER A 177 12.72 -6.76 -15.91
CA SER A 177 12.37 -8.03 -16.57
C SER A 177 13.09 -9.25 -16.00
N ARG A 178 13.95 -9.07 -15.00
CA ARG A 178 14.73 -10.17 -14.40
C ARG A 178 15.02 -9.96 -12.93
N PHE A 179 15.18 -11.07 -12.22
CA PHE A 179 15.74 -11.08 -10.88
C PHE A 179 17.20 -10.60 -10.86
N PRO A 180 17.68 -10.14 -9.70
CA PRO A 180 19.09 -9.77 -9.56
C PRO A 180 19.99 -10.99 -9.74
N SER A 181 21.10 -10.82 -10.46
CA SER A 181 22.11 -11.86 -10.64
C SER A 181 23.22 -11.72 -9.60
N THR A 182 23.69 -12.85 -9.06
CA THR A 182 24.85 -12.91 -8.15
C THR A 182 26.16 -12.41 -8.78
N SER A 183 26.24 -12.34 -10.10
CA SER A 183 27.40 -11.81 -10.84
C SER A 183 27.32 -10.30 -11.09
N GLY A 184 26.17 -9.67 -10.83
CA GLY A 184 25.98 -8.23 -10.99
C GLY A 184 26.25 -7.51 -9.67
N VAL A 185 27.49 -7.11 -9.42
CA VAL A 185 27.96 -6.47 -8.17
C VAL A 185 27.26 -5.12 -7.85
N ASN A 186 26.30 -4.65 -8.66
CA ASN A 186 25.68 -3.34 -8.53
C ASN A 186 24.15 -3.32 -8.75
N ASP A 187 23.41 -4.42 -8.55
CA ASP A 187 21.94 -4.34 -8.62
C ASP A 187 21.41 -3.63 -7.35
N ILE A 188 20.59 -2.59 -7.52
CA ILE A 188 19.95 -1.83 -6.44
C ILE A 188 19.19 -2.77 -5.49
N CYS A 189 18.65 -3.87 -5.99
CA CYS A 189 17.98 -4.90 -5.20
C CYS A 189 18.95 -5.78 -4.38
N THR A 190 20.19 -5.98 -4.87
CA THR A 190 21.27 -6.68 -4.14
C THR A 190 21.94 -5.80 -3.09
N GLY A 191 21.84 -4.47 -3.27
CA GLY A 191 22.28 -3.46 -2.32
C GLY A 191 21.38 -3.33 -1.08
N SER A 192 20.31 -4.13 -0.92
CA SER A 192 19.50 -4.17 0.30
C SER A 192 20.05 -5.12 1.37
N GLN A 193 21.32 -5.52 1.30
CA GLN A 193 22.03 -6.23 2.36
C GLN A 193 22.31 -5.38 3.63
N TYR A 194 21.82 -4.14 3.71
CA TYR A 194 22.07 -3.27 4.87
C TYR A 194 21.13 -3.60 6.04
N ASN A 195 21.69 -4.33 7.00
CA ASN A 195 21.20 -4.51 8.37
C ASN A 195 19.76 -5.02 8.50
N ASN A 196 19.58 -6.31 8.27
CA ASN A 196 18.43 -7.11 8.75
C ASN A 196 18.45 -7.29 10.28
N THR A 197 19.06 -6.34 10.99
CA THR A 197 19.30 -6.43 12.42
C THR A 197 18.47 -5.40 13.16
N LEU A 198 17.58 -5.89 14.01
CA LEU A 198 16.93 -5.08 15.03
C LEU A 198 17.91 -4.91 16.19
N ASN A 199 18.43 -3.69 16.37
CA ASN A 199 19.42 -3.36 17.41
C ASN A 199 20.68 -4.27 17.35
N GLY A 200 21.18 -4.56 16.15
CA GLY A 200 22.37 -5.42 15.98
C GLY A 200 22.10 -6.93 16.07
N SER A 201 20.84 -7.35 16.29
CA SER A 201 20.44 -8.77 16.33
C SER A 201 19.46 -9.10 15.19
N PRO A 202 19.45 -10.32 14.63
CA PRO A 202 18.44 -10.73 13.64
C PRO A 202 17.01 -10.52 14.15
N LEU A 203 16.09 -10.15 13.25
CA LEU A 203 14.66 -10.13 13.55
C LEU A 203 14.11 -11.55 13.52
N TYR A 204 13.55 -12.01 14.65
CA TYR A 204 12.86 -13.28 14.80
C TYR A 204 11.36 -13.13 14.60
N CYS A 205 10.78 -14.04 13.83
CA CYS A 205 9.36 -14.06 13.53
C CYS A 205 8.75 -15.42 13.87
N TYR A 206 7.46 -15.44 14.18
CA TYR A 206 6.70 -16.69 14.22
C TYR A 206 6.48 -17.22 12.80
N GLU A 207 6.52 -18.54 12.64
CA GLU A 207 6.22 -19.21 11.38
C GLU A 207 5.19 -20.32 11.58
N CYS A 208 4.09 -20.26 10.82
CA CYS A 208 3.04 -21.26 10.86
C CYS A 208 2.08 -21.13 9.67
N SER A 209 1.35 -22.21 9.41
CA SER A 209 0.23 -22.24 8.47
C SER A 209 -0.97 -22.90 9.14
N LYS A 210 -2.17 -22.39 8.83
CA LYS A 210 -3.50 -22.87 9.26
C LYS A 210 -4.05 -22.28 10.58
N ASN A 211 -3.31 -22.28 11.69
CA ASN A 211 -3.88 -21.93 13.01
C ASN A 211 -2.94 -21.04 13.84
N ASP A 212 -3.48 -20.13 14.65
CA ASP A 212 -2.69 -19.20 15.50
C ASP A 212 -2.01 -19.87 16.71
N TRP A 213 -2.58 -20.98 17.20
CA TRP A 213 -2.19 -21.61 18.46
C TRP A 213 -0.96 -22.52 18.37
N ASN A 214 -0.61 -23.00 17.17
CA ASN A 214 0.55 -23.87 16.93
C ASN A 214 1.77 -23.13 16.35
N CYS A 215 1.79 -21.80 16.41
CA CYS A 215 2.88 -21.00 15.82
C CYS A 215 4.15 -20.95 16.67
N ASN A 216 4.24 -21.73 17.75
CA ASN A 216 5.34 -21.64 18.72
C ASN A 216 6.58 -22.48 18.36
N GLU A 217 6.47 -23.40 17.39
CA GLU A 217 7.51 -24.40 17.13
C GLU A 217 8.53 -23.99 16.05
N ASN A 218 8.14 -23.16 15.08
CA ASN A 218 9.02 -22.74 13.98
C ASN A 218 9.30 -21.24 14.01
N ARG A 219 10.59 -20.88 14.01
CA ARG A 219 11.10 -19.51 13.99
C ARG A 219 11.90 -19.31 12.72
N CYS A 220 11.78 -18.13 12.12
CA CYS A 220 12.59 -17.77 10.96
C CYS A 220 13.12 -16.33 11.09
N TYR A 221 14.16 -16.00 10.32
CA TYR A 221 14.85 -14.70 10.38
C TYR A 221 14.97 -14.08 8.98
N LYS A 222 14.35 -12.90 8.79
CA LYS A 222 14.43 -12.06 7.58
C LYS A 222 14.14 -10.60 7.96
N LYS A 223 14.17 -9.67 7.01
CA LYS A 223 13.93 -8.23 7.24
C LYS A 223 12.55 -7.91 7.84
N TYR A 224 11.54 -8.72 7.51
CA TYR A 224 10.15 -8.51 7.88
C TYR A 224 9.56 -9.75 8.53
N CYS A 225 8.70 -9.55 9.53
CA CYS A 225 7.73 -10.54 9.94
C CYS A 225 6.39 -10.28 9.24
N GLY A 226 5.88 -11.30 8.56
CA GLY A 226 4.60 -11.27 7.85
C GLY A 226 3.52 -12.04 8.61
N LYS A 227 2.30 -11.52 8.55
CA LYS A 227 1.08 -12.21 8.95
C LYS A 227 0.03 -12.03 7.87
N SER A 228 -0.51 -13.12 7.35
CA SER A 228 -1.69 -13.10 6.49
C SER A 228 -2.85 -13.87 7.09
N VAL A 229 -4.05 -13.36 6.86
CA VAL A 229 -5.31 -13.95 7.32
C VAL A 229 -6.25 -14.01 6.14
N VAL A 230 -6.74 -15.20 5.81
CA VAL A 230 -7.83 -15.41 4.86
C VAL A 230 -9.07 -15.76 5.66
N SER A 231 -10.16 -15.01 5.52
CA SER A 231 -11.45 -15.33 6.13
C SER A 231 -12.52 -15.56 5.09
N MET A 232 -13.28 -16.63 5.25
CA MET A 232 -14.42 -17.02 4.42
C MET A 232 -15.60 -17.35 5.34
N GLY A 233 -16.60 -16.47 5.40
CA GLY A 233 -17.69 -16.57 6.37
C GLY A 233 -17.16 -16.60 7.81
N ASN A 234 -17.50 -17.66 8.57
CA ASN A 234 -17.05 -17.86 9.95
C ASN A 234 -15.72 -18.60 10.07
N SER A 235 -15.15 -19.06 8.95
CA SER A 235 -13.89 -19.78 8.92
C SER A 235 -12.74 -18.84 8.56
N TYR A 236 -11.59 -19.05 9.16
CA TYR A 236 -10.38 -18.30 8.82
C TYR A 236 -9.15 -19.20 8.85
N SER A 237 -8.15 -18.81 8.07
CA SER A 237 -6.82 -19.44 8.04
C SER A 237 -5.78 -18.36 8.28
N ILE A 238 -4.80 -18.65 9.14
CA ILE A 238 -3.71 -17.74 9.45
C ILE A 238 -2.42 -18.33 8.90
N ARG A 239 -1.57 -17.45 8.38
CA ARG A 239 -0.21 -17.76 8.00
C ARG A 239 0.72 -16.71 8.56
N LYS A 240 1.77 -17.16 9.23
CA LYS A 240 2.86 -16.31 9.72
C LYS A 240 4.14 -16.78 9.07
N THR A 241 4.97 -15.82 8.66
CA THR A 241 6.24 -16.10 8.00
C THR A 241 7.18 -14.92 8.21
N CYS A 242 8.39 -15.01 7.68
CA CYS A 242 9.30 -13.90 7.56
C CYS A 242 9.64 -13.71 6.09
N SER A 243 9.98 -12.48 5.71
CA SER A 243 10.31 -12.14 4.32
C SER A 243 11.38 -11.06 4.24
N ASN A 244 12.16 -11.07 3.17
CA ASN A 244 13.00 -9.93 2.80
C ASN A 244 12.28 -8.93 1.89
N VAL A 245 11.02 -9.22 1.50
CA VAL A 245 10.16 -8.35 0.72
C VAL A 245 8.93 -7.91 1.51
N ASN A 246 8.57 -6.64 1.36
CA ASN A 246 7.35 -6.05 1.86
C ASN A 246 6.50 -5.60 0.66
N LEU A 247 5.51 -6.41 0.30
CA LEU A 247 4.63 -6.15 -0.84
C LEU A 247 3.87 -4.81 -0.72
N LEU A 248 3.61 -4.34 0.49
CA LEU A 248 2.86 -3.10 0.77
C LEU A 248 3.69 -1.83 0.60
N GLY A 249 5.02 -1.96 0.60
CA GLY A 249 5.91 -0.83 0.64
C GLY A 249 5.83 0.00 1.93
N LEU A 250 5.10 -0.41 2.95
CA LEU A 250 4.94 0.33 4.20
C LEU A 250 5.33 -0.54 5.40
N ASP A 251 6.24 -0.04 6.24
CA ASP A 251 6.63 -0.72 7.47
C ASP A 251 5.51 -0.70 8.50
N ASN A 252 5.37 -1.78 9.28
CA ASN A 252 4.44 -1.89 10.40
C ASN A 252 2.98 -1.56 10.01
N SER A 253 2.56 -2.07 8.86
CA SER A 253 1.27 -1.76 8.25
C SER A 253 0.52 -3.04 7.88
N CYS A 254 -0.79 -2.88 7.68
CA CYS A 254 -1.67 -3.93 7.17
C CYS A 254 -2.45 -3.40 5.97
N ALA A 255 -2.65 -4.24 4.97
CA ALA A 255 -3.62 -4.04 3.91
C ALA A 255 -4.73 -5.08 4.00
N TYR A 256 -5.92 -4.67 3.56
CA TYR A 256 -7.13 -5.45 3.59
C TYR A 256 -7.69 -5.47 2.18
N THR A 257 -7.92 -6.67 1.65
CA THR A 257 -8.37 -6.85 0.28
C THR A 257 -9.50 -7.86 0.25
N ASP A 258 -10.53 -7.58 -0.53
CA ASP A 258 -11.54 -8.59 -0.85
C ASP A 258 -11.03 -9.40 -2.05
N ILE A 259 -11.04 -10.71 -1.90
CA ILE A 259 -10.70 -11.67 -2.95
C ILE A 259 -12.00 -12.37 -3.33
N VAL A 260 -12.35 -12.25 -4.60
CA VAL A 260 -13.45 -13.00 -5.21
C VAL A 260 -12.84 -14.11 -6.04
N ASP A 261 -13.18 -15.35 -5.73
CA ASP A 261 -12.79 -16.52 -6.51
C ASP A 261 -14.04 -17.25 -7.02
N THR A 262 -13.96 -17.87 -8.19
CA THR A 262 -15.08 -18.58 -8.82
C THR A 262 -14.77 -20.05 -8.94
N ALA A 263 -15.48 -20.87 -8.17
CA ALA A 263 -15.41 -22.32 -8.26
C ALA A 263 -16.65 -22.84 -9.02
N GLY A 264 -16.54 -22.92 -10.35
CA GLY A 264 -17.69 -23.17 -11.22
C GLY A 264 -18.66 -21.97 -11.20
N ASP A 265 -19.94 -22.22 -10.94
CA ASP A 265 -20.97 -21.17 -10.86
C ASP A 265 -21.07 -20.49 -9.47
N ILE A 266 -20.17 -20.85 -8.54
CA ILE A 266 -20.19 -20.33 -7.16
C ILE A 266 -19.10 -19.25 -7.00
N SER A 267 -19.53 -18.05 -6.63
CA SER A 267 -18.63 -16.97 -6.22
C SER A 267 -18.32 -17.08 -4.73
N LEU A 268 -17.05 -17.27 -4.40
CA LEU A 268 -16.52 -17.29 -3.04
C LEU A 268 -15.94 -15.91 -2.70
N ASN A 269 -16.58 -15.24 -1.75
CA ASN A 269 -16.08 -13.97 -1.22
C ASN A 269 -15.20 -14.25 0.00
N MET A 270 -13.91 -13.95 -0.14
CA MET A 270 -12.92 -14.08 0.92
C MET A 270 -12.39 -12.70 1.26
N LYS A 271 -12.10 -12.47 2.54
CA LYS A 271 -11.30 -11.30 2.95
C LYS A 271 -9.89 -11.74 3.21
N TYR A 272 -8.94 -11.04 2.62
CA TYR A 272 -7.53 -11.23 2.81
C TYR A 272 -6.95 -10.04 3.56
N THR A 273 -6.23 -10.32 4.63
CA THR A 273 -5.45 -9.33 5.37
C THR A 273 -3.99 -9.71 5.25
N MET A 274 -3.12 -8.76 4.93
CA MET A 274 -1.68 -8.93 4.93
C MET A 274 -1.04 -7.83 5.76
N CYS A 275 -0.27 -8.21 6.77
CA CYS A 275 0.47 -7.30 7.63
C CYS A 275 1.96 -7.58 7.56
N MET A 276 2.77 -6.52 7.57
CA MET A 276 4.23 -6.59 7.58
C MET A 276 4.77 -5.70 8.69
N CYS A 277 5.72 -6.19 9.48
CA CYS A 277 6.36 -5.45 10.57
C CYS A 277 7.86 -5.78 10.65
N LYS A 278 8.66 -4.86 11.22
CA LYS A 278 10.13 -5.04 11.30
C LYS A 278 10.80 -4.48 12.55
N ASP A 279 10.06 -3.81 13.43
CA ASP A 279 10.59 -3.01 14.53
C ASP A 279 10.64 -3.74 15.87
N LYS A 280 10.06 -4.93 15.96
CA LYS A 280 9.98 -5.70 17.20
C LYS A 280 10.10 -7.20 16.95
N GLN A 281 10.83 -7.87 17.83
CA GLN A 281 10.89 -9.33 17.84
C GLN A 281 9.47 -9.92 17.94
N TYR A 282 9.17 -10.89 17.08
CA TYR A 282 7.87 -11.56 17.03
C TYR A 282 6.68 -10.62 16.84
N CYS A 283 6.87 -9.52 16.10
CA CYS A 283 5.82 -8.52 15.83
C CYS A 283 4.63 -9.07 15.01
N ASN A 284 4.78 -10.22 14.33
CA ASN A 284 3.70 -10.92 13.66
C ASN A 284 2.86 -11.82 14.58
N SER A 285 2.94 -11.60 15.90
CA SER A 285 2.03 -12.19 16.88
C SER A 285 0.57 -11.78 16.61
N SER A 286 -0.37 -12.54 17.17
CA SER A 286 -1.75 -12.09 17.33
C SER A 286 -1.74 -10.73 18.05
N PRO A 287 -2.64 -9.79 17.72
CA PRO A 287 -2.74 -8.57 18.49
C PRO A 287 -2.84 -8.97 19.95
N SER A 288 -1.81 -8.61 20.73
CA SER A 288 -1.87 -8.80 22.17
C SER A 288 -3.16 -8.14 22.64
N PHE A 289 -3.95 -8.83 23.47
CA PHE A 289 -5.20 -8.35 24.07
C PHE A 289 -5.08 -6.96 24.76
N SER A 290 -3.88 -6.38 24.79
CA SER A 290 -3.54 -5.02 25.21
C SER A 290 -4.47 -3.95 24.61
N SER A 291 -4.85 -4.02 23.32
CA SER A 291 -5.74 -3.01 22.72
C SER A 291 -7.16 -3.07 23.29
N ILE A 292 -7.66 -4.27 23.63
CA ILE A 292 -8.97 -4.47 24.25
C ILE A 292 -8.92 -4.02 25.73
N PHE A 293 -7.78 -4.22 26.39
CA PHE A 293 -7.59 -3.80 27.78
C PHE A 293 -7.61 -2.27 27.94
N ILE A 294 -7.06 -1.51 26.99
CA ILE A 294 -7.07 -0.02 27.02
C ILE A 294 -8.49 0.52 26.79
N LEU A 295 -9.29 -0.11 25.91
CA LEU A 295 -10.71 0.24 25.72
C LEU A 295 -11.57 -0.10 26.94
N LEU A 296 -11.29 -1.21 27.63
CA LEU A 296 -11.96 -1.56 28.88
C LEU A 296 -11.56 -0.64 30.05
N LEU A 297 -10.30 -0.23 30.14
CA LEU A 297 -9.85 0.72 31.17
C LEU A 297 -10.44 2.11 30.96
N SER A 298 -10.50 2.61 29.73
CA SER A 298 -11.09 3.93 29.44
C SER A 298 -12.59 3.97 29.72
N THR A 299 -13.33 2.88 29.47
CA THR A 299 -14.75 2.78 29.83
C THR A 299 -14.95 2.71 31.35
N LEU A 300 -14.09 2.00 32.08
CA LEU A 300 -14.11 1.96 33.56
C LEU A 300 -13.81 3.32 34.21
N PHE A 301 -12.84 4.09 33.69
CA PHE A 301 -12.55 5.45 34.19
C PHE A 301 -13.68 6.45 33.87
N SER A 302 -14.37 6.27 32.75
CA SER A 302 -15.52 7.09 32.37
C SER A 302 -16.75 6.84 33.25
N LEU A 303 -16.95 5.57 33.65
CA LEU A 303 -18.02 5.17 34.57
C LEU A 303 -17.80 5.72 35.98
N GLN A 304 -16.57 5.73 36.50
CA GLN A 304 -16.27 6.33 37.82
C GLN A 304 -16.49 7.85 37.85
N SER A 305 -16.22 8.55 36.75
CA SER A 305 -16.43 10.00 36.67
C SER A 305 -17.93 10.37 36.63
N THR A 306 -18.78 9.50 36.09
CA THR A 306 -20.24 9.73 36.06
C THR A 306 -20.91 9.42 37.40
N THR A 307 -20.45 8.40 38.15
CA THR A 307 -20.98 8.14 39.51
C THR A 307 -20.59 9.24 40.51
N LEU A 308 -19.41 9.85 40.38
CA LEU A 308 -18.99 10.95 41.26
C LEU A 308 -19.80 12.25 41.04
N PHE A 309 -20.31 12.45 39.81
CA PHE A 309 -21.18 13.58 39.47
C PHE A 309 -22.61 13.45 40.03
N ILE A 310 -23.11 12.21 40.17
CA ILE A 310 -24.46 11.95 40.72
C ILE A 310 -24.50 12.11 42.25
N PHE A 311 -23.37 11.95 42.95
CA PHE A 311 -23.31 12.11 44.40
C PHE A 311 -23.03 13.54 44.90
N ASN A 312 -22.81 14.50 44.00
CA ASN A 312 -22.53 15.91 44.33
C ASN A 312 -23.66 16.88 43.94
N HIS A 313 -24.84 16.37 43.60
CA HIS A 313 -26.08 17.14 43.39
C HIS A 313 -27.21 16.51 44.19
#